data_AF-A0A7G6YWL1-F1
#
_entry.id   AF-A0A7G6YWL1-F1
#
_cell.length_a   1.000
_cell.length_b   1.000
_cell.length_c   1.000
_cell.angle_alpha   90.00
_cell.angle_beta   90.00
_cell.angle_gamma   90.00
#
_symmetry.space_group_name_H-M   'P 1'
#
loop_
_entity.id
_entity.type
_entity.pdbx_description
1 polymer ?
#
loop_
_entity_poly.entity_id
_entity_poly.type
_entity_poly.pdbx_seq_one_letter_code
_entity_poly.pdbx_strand_id
1 'polypeptide(L)'
;MENRFRVDGDDLGIDLRASSVTLGSDGVVDATVVAERLPADVDWSDAPPRLHFRDVPLKFDGATFGATVDDDLLDEHDIAFWLEGREDVHGVLSLGAGDRLRFVGTTHVTGEPKAWRLDVSIRFGGSGRTPAV
;
A
#
# COMPACT_ATOMS: atom_id res chain seq x y z
N MET A 1 6.71 11.85 8.96
CA MET A 1 5.33 11.37 8.76
C MET A 1 5.16 10.09 9.57
N GLU A 2 3.96 9.80 10.05
CA GLU A 2 3.64 8.61 10.85
C GLU A 2 3.13 7.49 9.95
N ASN A 3 2.91 6.29 10.51
CA ASN A 3 2.23 5.20 9.80
C ASN A 3 0.76 5.58 9.63
N ARG A 4 0.16 5.33 8.46
CA ARG A 4 -1.24 5.66 8.19
C ARG A 4 -1.83 4.82 7.06
N PHE A 5 -3.12 4.55 7.16
CA PHE A 5 -3.92 4.00 6.09
C PHE A 5 -5.12 4.92 5.91
N ARG A 6 -5.06 5.81 4.91
CA ARG A 6 -6.15 6.76 4.67
C ARG A 6 -6.99 6.39 3.47
N VAL A 7 -8.30 6.47 3.65
CA VAL A 7 -9.32 6.30 2.62
C VAL A 7 -10.19 7.56 2.62
N ASP A 8 -10.19 8.29 1.51
CA ASP A 8 -10.95 9.55 1.33
C ASP A 8 -10.76 10.61 2.45
N GLY A 9 -9.60 10.57 3.12
CA GLY A 9 -9.24 11.48 4.20
C GLY A 9 -9.50 10.95 5.60
N ASP A 10 -10.26 9.86 5.74
CA ASP A 10 -10.40 9.14 7.00
C ASP A 10 -9.14 8.28 7.26
N ASP A 11 -8.59 8.37 8.47
CA ASP A 11 -7.36 7.65 8.85
C ASP A 11 -7.71 6.42 9.68
N LEU A 12 -7.63 5.27 9.04
CA LEU A 12 -8.05 3.99 9.61
C LEU A 12 -6.99 3.39 10.54
N GLY A 13 -5.77 3.93 10.53
CA GLY A 13 -4.62 3.32 11.20
C GLY A 13 -4.09 2.09 10.45
N ILE A 14 -2.94 1.56 10.87
CA ILE A 14 -2.34 0.34 10.30
C ILE A 14 -2.24 -0.71 11.39
N ASP A 15 -2.77 -1.91 11.13
CA ASP A 15 -2.45 -3.09 11.92
C ASP A 15 -1.03 -3.56 11.57
N LEU A 16 -0.05 -3.18 12.39
CA LEU A 16 1.35 -3.55 12.20
C LEU A 16 1.64 -5.04 12.39
N ARG A 17 0.74 -5.81 13.00
CA ARG A 17 0.91 -7.26 13.17
C ARG A 17 0.42 -8.01 11.94
N ALA A 18 -0.61 -7.49 11.28
CA ALA A 18 -1.14 -8.03 10.03
C ALA A 18 -0.45 -7.47 8.77
N SER A 19 0.34 -6.40 8.92
CA SER A 19 1.07 -5.78 7.83
C SER A 19 2.51 -6.28 7.70
N SER A 20 3.00 -6.35 6.47
CA SER A 20 4.37 -6.72 6.12
C SER A 20 4.88 -5.91 4.94
N VAL A 21 6.18 -5.63 4.91
CA VAL A 21 6.87 -5.05 3.76
C VAL A 21 8.26 -5.68 3.68
N THR A 22 8.58 -6.20 2.50
CA THR A 22 9.89 -6.70 2.13
C THR A 22 10.38 -5.94 0.91
N LEU A 23 11.65 -5.56 0.93
CA LEU A 23 12.35 -4.98 -0.21
C LEU A 23 13.54 -5.88 -0.53
N GLY A 24 13.49 -6.51 -1.70
CA GLY A 24 14.59 -7.31 -2.23
C GLY A 24 15.81 -6.45 -2.59
N SER A 25 16.99 -7.07 -2.61
CA SER A 25 18.23 -6.41 -3.03
C SER A 25 18.24 -6.01 -4.51
N ASP A 26 17.33 -6.58 -5.30
CA ASP A 26 17.05 -6.28 -6.70
C ASP A 26 16.08 -5.08 -6.87
N GLY A 27 15.57 -4.51 -5.77
CA GLY A 27 14.64 -3.38 -5.81
C GLY A 27 13.17 -3.80 -5.98
N VAL A 28 12.85 -5.08 -5.82
CA VAL A 28 11.47 -5.59 -5.89
C VAL A 28 10.80 -5.53 -4.51
N VAL A 29 9.55 -5.07 -4.46
CA VAL A 29 8.75 -4.94 -3.24
C VAL A 29 7.63 -5.98 -3.18
N ASP A 30 7.53 -6.61 -2.01
CA ASP A 30 6.35 -7.33 -1.56
C ASP A 30 5.79 -6.63 -0.32
N ALA A 31 4.55 -6.17 -0.39
CA ALA A 31 3.91 -5.47 0.70
C ALA A 31 2.45 -5.89 0.88
N THR A 32 2.10 -6.13 2.13
CA THR A 32 0.70 -6.23 2.58
C THR A 32 0.52 -5.19 3.66
N VAL A 33 -0.34 -4.20 3.44
CA VAL A 33 -0.68 -3.20 4.46
C VAL A 33 -2.14 -3.36 4.80
N VAL A 34 -2.44 -3.64 6.06
CA VAL A 34 -3.80 -3.87 6.55
C VAL A 34 -4.19 -2.71 7.44
N ALA A 35 -5.36 -2.12 7.20
CA ALA A 35 -5.92 -1.11 8.06
C ALA A 35 -6.30 -1.71 9.43
N GLU A 36 -6.23 -0.91 10.49
CA GLU A 36 -6.64 -1.36 11.83
C GLU A 36 -8.17 -1.41 11.97
N ARG A 37 -8.89 -0.62 11.16
CA ARG A 37 -10.33 -0.39 11.26
C ARG A 37 -10.97 -0.33 9.87
N LEU A 38 -12.28 -0.54 9.84
CA LEU A 38 -13.12 -0.26 8.68
C LEU A 38 -13.37 1.24 8.54
N PRO A 39 -13.57 1.77 7.31
CA PRO A 39 -14.14 3.10 7.12
C PRO A 39 -15.51 3.20 7.81
N ALA A 40 -15.82 4.34 8.41
CA ALA A 40 -17.06 4.51 9.19
C ALA A 40 -18.35 4.29 8.38
N ASP A 41 -18.30 4.58 7.07
CA ASP A 41 -19.46 4.49 6.17
C ASP A 41 -19.59 3.11 5.48
N VAL A 42 -18.75 2.14 5.86
CA VAL A 42 -18.77 0.77 5.30
C VAL A 42 -19.38 -0.17 6.33
N ASP A 43 -20.65 -0.50 6.16
CA ASP A 43 -21.40 -1.45 7.00
C ASP A 43 -21.51 -2.86 6.38
N TRP A 44 -21.08 -3.01 5.14
CA TRP A 44 -21.24 -4.21 4.32
C TRP A 44 -19.99 -5.11 4.28
N SER A 45 -18.84 -4.67 4.79
CA SER A 45 -17.63 -5.49 4.91
C SER A 45 -17.32 -5.80 6.36
N ASP A 46 -16.97 -7.06 6.64
CA ASP A 46 -16.56 -7.53 7.96
C ASP A 46 -15.03 -7.48 8.16
N ALA A 47 -14.25 -7.25 7.10
CA ALA A 47 -12.80 -7.32 7.12
C ALA A 47 -12.15 -5.95 6.87
N PRO A 48 -11.16 -5.53 7.68
CA PRO A 48 -10.47 -4.26 7.44
C PRO A 48 -9.83 -4.20 6.05
N PRO A 49 -9.83 -3.03 5.40
CA PRO A 49 -9.25 -2.90 4.07
C PRO A 49 -7.76 -3.23 4.07
N ARG A 50 -7.30 -3.82 2.96
CA ARG A 50 -5.90 -4.21 2.77
C ARG A 50 -5.41 -3.78 1.41
N LEU A 51 -4.25 -3.15 1.37
CA LEU A 51 -3.53 -2.84 0.15
C LEU A 51 -2.40 -3.86 -0.04
N HIS A 52 -2.37 -4.49 -1.20
CA HIS A 52 -1.40 -5.53 -1.54
C HIS A 52 -0.58 -5.12 -2.76
N PHE A 53 0.74 -5.34 -2.68
CA PHE A 53 1.69 -5.20 -3.77
C PHE A 53 2.55 -6.45 -3.75
N ARG A 54 2.63 -7.16 -4.87
CA ARG A 54 3.46 -8.36 -4.98
C ARG A 54 4.40 -8.26 -6.17
N ASP A 55 5.67 -8.60 -5.93
CA ASP A 55 6.71 -8.64 -6.94
C ASP A 55 6.88 -7.30 -7.70
N VAL A 56 6.63 -6.14 -7.08
CA VAL A 56 6.61 -4.83 -7.76
C VAL A 56 8.02 -4.23 -7.87
N PRO A 57 8.58 -4.04 -9.07
CA PRO A 57 9.90 -3.45 -9.24
C PRO A 57 9.87 -1.94 -9.06
N LEU A 58 10.65 -1.44 -8.10
CA LEU A 58 10.83 0.00 -7.92
C LEU A 58 12.05 0.49 -8.72
N LYS A 59 11.90 1.64 -9.38
CA LYS A 59 12.95 2.27 -10.19
C LYS A 59 13.13 3.73 -9.79
N PHE A 60 14.33 4.25 -10.01
CA PHE A 60 14.58 5.68 -9.84
C PHE A 60 14.18 6.42 -11.11
N ASP A 61 13.28 7.40 -10.99
CA ASP A 61 12.78 8.21 -12.11
C ASP A 61 13.49 9.56 -12.28
N GLY A 62 14.51 9.84 -11.45
CA GLY A 62 15.21 11.13 -11.39
C GLY A 62 14.81 12.00 -10.21
N ALA A 63 13.67 11.73 -9.56
CA ALA A 63 13.18 12.46 -8.39
C ALA A 63 12.90 11.53 -7.20
N THR A 64 12.32 10.37 -7.44
CA THR A 64 11.92 9.40 -6.42
C THR A 64 12.28 7.98 -6.83
N PHE A 65 12.44 7.10 -5.84
CA PHE A 65 12.52 5.66 -6.07
C PHE A 65 11.12 5.09 -5.90
N GLY A 66 10.54 4.53 -6.95
CA GLY A 66 9.11 4.17 -6.94
C GLY A 66 8.64 3.47 -8.20
N ALA A 67 7.33 3.33 -8.30
CA ALA A 67 6.61 2.83 -9.46
C ALA A 67 5.28 3.60 -9.60
N THR A 68 4.91 3.92 -10.84
CA THR A 68 3.54 4.33 -11.16
C THR A 68 2.72 3.05 -11.32
N VAL A 69 1.62 2.95 -10.59
CA VAL A 69 0.65 1.87 -10.71
C VAL A 69 -0.40 2.30 -11.71
N ASP A 70 -0.24 1.82 -12.94
CA ASP A 70 -1.16 1.96 -14.06
C ASP A 70 -1.64 0.57 -14.53
N ASP A 71 -2.49 0.53 -15.55
CA ASP A 71 -3.09 -0.71 -16.04
C ASP A 71 -2.02 -1.74 -16.47
N ASP A 72 -0.93 -1.29 -17.10
CA ASP A 72 0.16 -2.17 -17.51
C ASP A 72 0.82 -2.84 -16.30
N LEU A 73 1.10 -2.08 -15.23
CA LEU A 73 1.69 -2.64 -14.01
C LEU A 73 0.72 -3.56 -13.26
N LEU A 74 -0.57 -3.23 -13.26
CA LEU A 74 -1.64 -4.06 -12.66
C LEU A 74 -1.80 -5.40 -13.39
N ASP A 75 -1.63 -5.43 -14.71
CA ASP A 75 -1.71 -6.64 -15.52
C ASP A 75 -0.47 -7.55 -15.32
N GLU A 76 0.70 -6.95 -15.08
CA GLU A 76 1.95 -7.69 -14.88
C GLU A 76 2.12 -8.22 -13.45
N HIS A 77 1.53 -7.57 -12.44
CA HIS A 77 1.79 -7.84 -11.02
C HIS A 77 0.50 -7.96 -10.20
N ASP A 78 0.54 -8.75 -9.11
CA ASP A 78 -0.60 -8.81 -8.20
C ASP A 78 -0.61 -7.60 -7.26
N ILE A 79 -1.30 -6.55 -7.71
CA ILE A 79 -1.51 -5.30 -6.99
C ILE A 79 -3.02 -5.10 -6.85
N ALA A 80 -3.49 -4.91 -5.60
CA ALA A 80 -4.92 -4.73 -5.37
C ALA A 80 -5.23 -4.08 -4.02
N PHE A 81 -6.37 -3.42 -3.97
CA PHE A 81 -7.06 -3.06 -2.74
C PHE A 81 -8.15 -4.10 -2.44
N TRP A 82 -8.19 -4.60 -1.21
CA TRP A 82 -9.14 -5.59 -0.74
C TRP A 82 -10.08 -4.96 0.30
N LEU A 83 -11.39 -5.13 0.13
CA LEU A 83 -12.41 -4.75 1.12
C LEU A 83 -13.55 -5.78 1.20
N GLU A 84 -14.51 -5.78 0.26
CA GLU A 84 -15.38 -6.96 -0.01
C GLU A 84 -14.72 -7.85 -1.06
N GLY A 85 -14.28 -7.19 -2.13
CA GLY A 85 -13.69 -7.79 -3.30
C GLY A 85 -12.25 -7.34 -3.50
N ARG A 86 -11.69 -7.79 -4.62
CA ARG A 86 -10.39 -7.36 -5.13
C ARG A 86 -10.64 -6.21 -6.09
N GLU A 87 -10.21 -5.01 -5.72
CA GLU A 87 -10.36 -3.81 -6.50
C GLU A 87 -8.99 -3.35 -7.02
N ASP A 88 -8.98 -2.83 -8.24
CA ASP A 88 -7.78 -2.25 -8.82
C ASP A 88 -7.45 -0.89 -8.19
N VAL A 89 -6.17 -0.53 -8.26
CA VAL A 89 -5.67 0.73 -7.72
C VAL A 89 -4.77 1.43 -8.73
N HIS A 90 -4.89 2.75 -8.82
CA HIS A 90 -4.06 3.57 -9.69
C HIS A 90 -3.37 4.64 -8.86
N GLY A 91 -2.08 4.86 -9.08
CA GLY A 91 -1.36 5.86 -8.29
C GLY A 91 0.15 5.73 -8.35
N VAL A 92 0.81 6.20 -7.29
CA VAL A 92 2.27 6.16 -7.19
C VAL A 92 2.66 5.45 -5.91
N LEU A 93 3.44 4.39 -6.06
CA LEU A 93 4.16 3.72 -5.00
C LEU A 93 5.57 4.32 -4.92
N SER A 94 6.00 4.73 -3.74
CA SER A 94 7.28 5.41 -3.53
C SER A 94 7.99 4.88 -2.29
N LEU A 95 9.30 4.74 -2.40
CA LEU A 95 10.21 4.45 -1.31
C LEU A 95 10.90 5.74 -0.87
N GLY A 96 10.55 6.19 0.33
CA GLY A 96 11.14 7.34 0.99
C GLY A 96 12.29 6.98 1.94
N ALA A 97 12.98 8.01 2.40
CA ALA A 97 14.06 7.86 3.39
C ALA A 97 13.58 7.16 4.68
N GLY A 98 14.49 6.39 5.28
CA GLY A 98 14.23 5.69 6.55
C GLY A 98 13.36 4.44 6.41
N ASP A 99 13.49 3.73 5.29
CA ASP A 99 12.79 2.49 4.95
C ASP A 99 11.26 2.70 5.03
N ARG A 100 10.76 3.62 4.22
CA ARG A 100 9.34 3.99 4.23
C ARG A 100 8.70 3.78 2.88
N LEU A 101 7.71 2.90 2.83
CA LEU A 101 6.87 2.70 1.67
C LEU A 101 5.67 3.65 1.77
N ARG A 102 5.33 4.32 0.67
CA ARG A 102 4.13 5.15 0.57
C ARG A 102 3.46 4.95 -0.77
N PHE A 103 2.17 4.64 -0.73
CA PHE A 103 1.29 4.67 -1.88
C PHE A 103 0.34 5.87 -1.78
N VAL A 104 0.20 6.61 -2.87
CA VAL A 104 -0.83 7.64 -3.02
C VAL A 104 -1.55 7.40 -4.34
N GLY A 105 -2.87 7.21 -4.28
CA GLY A 105 -3.62 6.81 -5.45
C GLY A 105 -5.12 6.84 -5.24
N THR A 106 -5.82 6.09 -6.08
CA THR A 106 -7.27 5.93 -6.05
C THR A 106 -7.66 4.49 -6.31
N THR A 107 -8.83 4.09 -5.84
CA THR A 107 -9.47 2.81 -6.15
C THR A 107 -10.95 3.04 -6.43
N HIS A 108 -11.57 2.20 -7.26
CA HIS A 108 -13.01 2.20 -7.48
C HIS A 108 -13.59 1.00 -6.75
N VAL A 109 -14.37 1.25 -5.71
CA VAL A 109 -15.05 0.19 -4.96
C VAL A 109 -16.39 -0.09 -5.63
N THR A 110 -16.70 -1.37 -5.84
CA THR A 110 -17.98 -1.76 -6.43
C THR A 110 -19.16 -1.22 -5.61
N GLY A 111 -20.14 -0.62 -6.29
CA GLY A 111 -21.31 -0.01 -5.64
C GLY A 111 -21.11 1.44 -5.20
N GLU A 112 -19.87 1.93 -5.16
CA GLU A 112 -19.57 3.33 -4.84
C GLU A 112 -19.51 4.19 -6.12
N PRO A 113 -20.22 5.34 -6.16
CA PRO A 113 -20.29 6.17 -7.37
C PRO A 113 -19.02 6.99 -7.62
N LYS A 114 -18.12 7.09 -6.63
CA LYS A 114 -16.86 7.86 -6.70
C LYS A 114 -15.67 6.96 -6.43
N ALA A 115 -14.55 7.27 -7.08
CA ALA A 115 -13.26 6.72 -6.70
C ALA A 115 -12.89 7.19 -5.29
N TRP A 116 -12.39 6.28 -4.46
CA TRP A 116 -11.83 6.59 -3.16
C TRP A 116 -10.35 6.92 -3.29
N ARG A 117 -9.91 7.96 -2.59
CA ARG A 117 -8.50 8.36 -2.52
C ARG A 117 -7.79 7.56 -1.44
N LEU A 118 -6.62 7.03 -1.78
CA LEU A 118 -5.76 6.27 -0.88
C LEU A 118 -4.48 7.07 -0.57
N ASP A 119 -4.11 7.19 0.71
CA ASP A 119 -2.77 7.61 1.15
C ASP A 119 -2.30 6.66 2.25
N VAL A 120 -1.51 5.67 1.84
CA VAL A 120 -1.01 4.61 2.71
C VAL A 120 0.49 4.82 2.89
N SER A 121 0.96 4.95 4.13
CA SER A 121 2.39 5.06 4.43
C SER A 121 2.74 4.16 5.59
N ILE A 122 3.74 3.31 5.40
CA ILE A 122 4.25 2.41 6.42
C ILE A 122 5.78 2.48 6.46
N ARG A 123 6.32 2.58 7.66
CA ARG A 123 7.75 2.37 7.90
C ARG A 123 8.03 0.88 8.09
N PHE A 124 9.07 0.39 7.45
CA PHE A 124 9.58 -0.97 7.60
C PHE A 124 11.06 -0.94 8.00
N GLY A 125 11.68 -2.11 8.21
CA GLY A 125 13.11 -2.19 8.55
C GLY A 125 13.49 -1.89 10.01
N GLY A 126 12.52 -1.78 10.92
CA GLY A 126 12.75 -1.51 12.34
C GLY A 126 12.71 -2.75 13.24
N SER A 127 13.83 -3.49 13.30
CA SER A 127 14.36 -4.37 14.39
C SER A 127 15.00 -5.62 13.79
N GLY A 128 16.34 -5.61 13.60
CA GLY A 128 17.08 -6.83 13.28
C GLY A 128 18.21 -6.76 12.24
N ARG A 129 18.79 -5.59 11.92
CA ARG A 129 20.12 -5.62 11.29
C ARG A 129 21.15 -6.03 12.35
N THR A 130 21.36 -7.33 12.51
CA THR A 130 22.59 -7.84 13.12
C THR A 130 23.73 -7.34 12.23
N PRO A 131 24.70 -6.56 12.74
CA PRO A 131 25.90 -6.26 11.96
C PRO A 131 26.57 -7.60 11.66
N ALA A 132 26.80 -7.88 10.37
CA ALA A 132 27.65 -8.99 9.98
C ALA A 132 29.01 -8.79 10.67
N VAL A 133 29.42 -9.80 11.45
CA VAL A 133 30.73 -9.90 12.11
C VAL A 133 31.80 -10.17 11.07
#